data_AF-A0A162BS18-F1
#
_entry.id   AF-A0A162BS18-F1
#
_cell.length_a   1.000
_cell.length_b   1.000
_cell.length_c   1.000
_cell.angle_alpha   90.00
_cell.angle_beta   90.00
_cell.angle_gamma   90.00
#
_symmetry.space_group_name_H-M   'P 1'
#
loop_
_entity.id
_entity.type
_entity.pdbx_description
1 polymer ?
#
loop_
_entity_poly.entity_id
_entity_poly.type
_entity_poly.pdbx_seq_one_letter_code
_entity_poly.pdbx_strand_id
1 'polypeptide(L)' 'MNGYESHTFKLVNAEGKPVYCKFHFKTDEGIRNLDAGKAHQLTSDDPDYATRDLYKAISKADFPSWFVKI' A
#
# COMPACT_ATOMS: atom_id res chain seq x y z
N MET A 1 -0.67 -3.13 -3.68
CA MET A 1 -2.02 -2.70 -3.22
C MET A 1 -2.03 -1.19 -2.99
N ASN A 2 -3.16 -0.49 -3.15
CA ASN A 2 -3.25 0.92 -2.75
C ASN A 2 -3.38 1.06 -1.23
N GLY A 3 -2.90 2.18 -0.68
CA GLY A 3 -3.15 2.61 0.68
C GLY A 3 -4.00 3.89 0.71
N TYR A 4 -4.91 3.98 1.67
CA TYR A 4 -5.71 5.18 1.91
C TYR A 4 -5.67 5.47 3.39
N GLU A 5 -5.32 6.69 3.76
CA GLU A 5 -5.31 7.09 5.15
C GLU A 5 -6.74 7.07 5.75
N SER A 6 -7.76 7.26 4.91
CA SER A 6 -9.20 7.19 5.22
C SER A 6 -9.80 8.46 5.84
N HIS A 7 -9.19 9.07 6.85
CA HIS A 7 -9.73 10.28 7.51
C HIS A 7 -9.42 11.57 6.73
N THR A 8 -10.04 12.69 7.12
CA THR A 8 -9.80 13.99 6.50
C THR A 8 -8.79 14.75 7.33
N PHE A 9 -7.70 15.20 6.72
CA PHE A 9 -6.61 15.93 7.38
C PHE A 9 -6.70 17.41 7.07
N LYS A 10 -5.95 18.20 7.86
CA LYS A 10 -5.74 19.62 7.64
C LYS A 10 -4.24 19.85 7.45
N LEU A 11 -3.87 20.33 6.27
CA LEU A 11 -2.54 20.90 6.01
C LEU A 11 -2.58 22.38 6.38
N VAL A 12 -1.56 22.86 7.08
CA VAL A 12 -1.44 24.26 7.50
C VAL A 12 -0.17 24.83 6.86
N ASN A 13 -0.32 25.91 6.08
CA ASN A 13 0.83 26.56 5.44
C ASN A 13 1.62 27.43 6.43
N ALA A 14 2.72 28.04 5.98
CA ALA A 14 3.57 28.91 6.81
C ALA A 14 2.85 30.16 7.37
N GLU A 15 1.72 30.55 6.79
CA GLU A 15 0.89 31.68 7.24
C GLU A 15 -0.23 31.25 8.21
N GLY A 16 -0.30 29.97 8.55
CA GLY A 16 -1.36 29.41 9.41
C GLY A 16 -2.68 29.12 8.70
N LYS A 17 -2.74 29.24 7.37
CA LYS A 17 -3.96 28.98 6.58
C LYS A 17 -4.19 27.47 6.38
N PRO A 18 -5.38 26.94 6.71
CA PRO A 18 -5.67 25.52 6.57
C PRO A 18 -6.24 25.14 5.19
N VAL A 19 -5.87 23.95 4.70
CA VAL A 19 -6.50 23.26 3.55
C VAL A 19 -6.79 21.83 3.96
N TYR A 20 -8.01 21.35 3.69
CA TYR A 20 -8.38 19.96 3.97
C TYR A 20 -7.88 19.03 2.85
N CYS A 21 -7.40 17.84 3.21
CA CYS A 21 -6.85 16.88 2.26
C CYS A 21 -7.15 15.41 2.61
N LYS A 22 -6.90 14.53 1.64
CA LYS A 22 -6.94 13.07 1.76
C LYS A 22 -5.64 12.49 1.22
N PHE A 23 -4.95 11.66 2.01
CA PHE A 23 -3.73 11.00 1.54
C PHE A 23 -4.06 9.67 0.85
N HIS A 24 -3.66 9.56 -0.41
CA HIS A 24 -3.78 8.35 -1.21
C HIS A 24 -2.40 7.85 -1.65
N PHE A 25 -2.06 6.62 -1.26
CA PHE A 25 -0.84 5.93 -1.67
C PHE A 25 -1.19 5.02 -2.84
N LYS A 26 -0.87 5.45 -4.07
CA LYS A 26 -1.15 4.70 -5.29
C LYS A 26 0.05 3.81 -5.61
N THR A 27 -0.17 2.50 -5.67
CA THR A 27 0.92 1.54 -5.94
C THR A 27 1.40 1.63 -7.39
N ASP A 28 2.71 1.60 -7.57
CA ASP A 28 3.33 1.63 -8.90
C ASP A 28 3.39 0.21 -9.52
N GLU A 29 3.15 -0.84 -8.73
CA GLU A 29 3.11 -2.25 -9.18
C GLU A 29 1.77 -2.67 -9.79
N GLY A 30 0.77 -1.79 -9.78
CA GLY A 30 -0.61 -2.12 -10.14
C GLY A 30 -1.39 -2.90 -9.09
N ILE A 31 -2.68 -3.12 -9.35
CA ILE A 31 -3.58 -3.86 -8.45
C ILE A 31 -3.69 -5.31 -8.93
N ARG A 32 -3.20 -6.23 -8.10
CA ARG A 32 -3.24 -7.67 -8.31
C ARG A 32 -3.84 -8.31 -7.07
N ASN A 33 -4.96 -9.00 -7.24
CA ASN A 33 -5.68 -9.64 -6.15
C ASN A 33 -5.66 -11.16 -6.36
N LEU A 34 -5.74 -11.90 -5.26
CA LEU A 34 -5.86 -13.35 -5.30
C LEU A 34 -7.30 -13.75 -5.59
N ASP A 35 -7.47 -14.83 -6.37
CA ASP A 35 -8.73 -15.57 -6.39
C ASP A 35 -9.00 -16.15 -4.98
N ALA A 36 -10.28 -16.25 -4.61
CA ALA A 36 -10.68 -16.71 -3.28
C ALA A 36 -10.19 -18.14 -2.95
N GLY A 37 -10.24 -19.06 -3.93
CA GLY A 37 -9.74 -20.42 -3.75
C GLY A 37 -8.23 -20.45 -3.54
N LYS A 38 -7.50 -19.62 -4.29
CA LYS A 38 -6.05 -19.51 -4.13
C LYS A 38 -5.66 -18.88 -2.79
N ALA A 39 -6.39 -17.83 -2.37
CA ALA A 39 -6.19 -17.20 -1.07
C ALA A 39 -6.40 -18.21 0.07
N HIS A 40 -7.47 -19.01 0.01
CA HIS A 40 -7.73 -20.05 1.01
C HIS A 40 -6.64 -21.12 1.04
N GLN A 41 -6.15 -21.58 -0.12
CA GLN A 41 -5.05 -22.54 -0.17
C GLN A 41 -3.79 -22.00 0.53
N LEU A 42 -3.44 -20.74 0.24
CA LEU A 42 -2.24 -20.11 0.80
C LEU A 42 -2.27 -19.97 2.32
N THR A 43 -3.45 -19.89 2.95
CA THR A 43 -3.50 -19.82 4.43
C THR A 43 -2.92 -21.05 5.12
N SER A 44 -2.91 -22.20 4.45
CA SER A 44 -2.34 -23.45 4.98
C SER A 44 -0.94 -23.72 4.44
N ASP A 45 -0.76 -23.62 3.12
CA ASP A 45 0.50 -23.99 2.47
C ASP A 45 1.63 -23.00 2.77
N ASP A 46 1.27 -21.73 3.00
CA ASP A 46 2.21 -20.62 3.11
C ASP A 46 1.58 -19.41 3.84
N PRO A 47 1.33 -19.52 5.16
CA PRO A 47 0.65 -18.47 5.92
C PRO A 47 1.41 -17.13 5.92
N ASP A 48 2.72 -17.15 5.64
CA ASP A 48 3.59 -15.97 5.56
C ASP A 48 3.74 -15.42 4.13
N TYR A 49 2.90 -15.86 3.18
CA TYR A 49 3.01 -15.56 1.75
C TYR A 49 3.36 -14.08 1.46
N ALA A 50 2.60 -13.14 2.01
CA ALA A 50 2.79 -11.70 1.76
C ALA A 50 4.09 -11.16 2.39
N THR A 51 4.43 -11.59 3.60
CA THR A 51 5.68 -11.20 4.28
C THR A 51 6.88 -11.71 3.50
N ARG A 52 6.85 -12.98 3.10
CA ARG A 52 7.93 -13.61 2.33
C ARG A 52 8.08 -12.97 0.94
N ASP A 53 6.98 -12.64 0.28
CA ASP A 53 6.98 -11.95 -1.02
C ASP A 53 7.70 -10.59 -0.91
N LEU A 54 7.30 -9.76 0.05
CA LEU A 54 7.92 -8.46 0.31
C LEU A 54 9.42 -8.60 0.63
N TYR A 55 9.78 -9.53 1.51
CA TYR A 55 11.17 -9.78 1.86
C TYR A 55 12.00 -10.18 0.63
N LYS A 56 11.48 -11.09 -0.20
CA LYS A 56 12.15 -11.54 -1.41
C LYS A 56 12.32 -10.42 -2.43
N ALA A 57 11.32 -9.58 -2.63
CA ALA A 57 11.40 -8.43 -3.53
C ALA A 57 12.53 -7.47 -3.10
N ILE A 58 12.53 -7.07 -1.83
CA ILE A 58 13.57 -6.18 -1.26
C ILE A 58 14.96 -6.83 -1.34
N SER A 59 15.08 -8.13 -1.02
CA SER A 59 16.37 -8.86 -1.09
C SER A 59 16.98 -8.91 -2.51
N LYS A 60 16.13 -8.75 -3.54
CA LYS A 60 16.51 -8.72 -4.95
C LYS A 60 16.65 -7.29 -5.50
N ALA A 61 16.58 -6.28 -4.64
CA ALA A 61 16.53 -4.87 -5.02
C ALA A 61 15.34 -4.49 -5.93
N ASP A 62 14.26 -5.28 -5.90
CA ASP A 62 12.98 -4.96 -6.50
C ASP A 62 12.13 -4.22 -5.45
N PHE A 63 12.36 -2.92 -5.33
CA PHE A 63 11.77 -2.13 -4.25
C PHE A 63 10.34 -1.71 -4.61
N PRO A 64 9.32 -2.14 -3.83
CA PRO A 64 7.96 -1.70 -4.06
C PRO A 64 7.85 -0.20 -3.77
N SER A 65 7.05 0.50 -4.57
CA SER A 65 6.89 1.95 -4.48
C SER A 65 5.43 2.38 -4.63
N TRP A 66 5.16 3.56 -4.07
CA TRP A 66 3.86 4.21 -4.11
C TRP A 66 4.01 5.70 -4.38
N PHE A 67 3.21 6.20 -5.33
CA PHE A 67 3.03 7.63 -5.54
C PHE A 67 2.00 8.20 -4.56
N VAL A 68 2.40 9.22 -3.80
CA VAL A 68 1.50 9.91 -2.86
C VAL A 68 0.71 10.99 -3.58
N LYS A 69 -0.63 10.91 -3.50
CA LYS A 69 -1.57 11.94 -3.96
C LYS A 69 -2.27 12.57 -2.76
N ILE A 70 -2.48 13.88 -2.84
CA ILE A 70 -3.15 14.73 -1.84
C ILE A 70 -4.31 15.44 -2.53
#